data_AF-A0A520ILN7-F1
#
_entry.id   AF-A0A520ILN7-F1
#
_cell.length_a   1.000
_cell.length_b   1.000
_cell.length_c   1.000
_cell.angle_alpha   90.00
_cell.angle_beta   90.00
_cell.angle_gamma   90.00
#
_symmetry.space_group_name_H-M   'P 1'
#
loop_
_entity.id
_entity.type
_entity.pdbx_description
1 polymer ?
#
loop_
_entity_poly.entity_id
_entity_poly.type
_entity_poly.pdbx_seq_one_letter_code
_entity_poly.pdbx_strand_id
1 'polypeptide(L)'
;MQPKKAPKTRRKYDADFKTEVLKMLDSGQTAAYVANALGVSENLIYRWKSVNQVGKKVVAGQSELTTENQQLKERVRQLETEREILKKALSIFSRAT
;
A
#
# COMPACT_ATOMS: atom_id res chain seq x y z
N MET A 1 11.33 40.07 28.76
CA MET A 1 10.66 39.08 27.90
C MET A 1 11.63 38.63 26.83
N GLN A 2 11.92 37.33 26.70
CA GLN A 2 12.85 36.85 25.67
C GLN A 2 12.16 36.84 24.29
N PRO A 3 12.83 37.25 23.20
CA PRO A 3 12.24 37.23 21.87
C PRO A 3 12.08 35.79 21.37
N LYS A 4 10.85 35.44 20.96
CA LYS A 4 10.48 34.15 20.39
C LYS A 4 11.26 33.94 19.08
N LYS A 5 12.12 32.91 18.99
CA LYS A 5 12.85 32.53 17.77
C LYS A 5 11.88 32.28 16.60
N ALA A 6 12.14 32.92 15.46
CA ALA A 6 11.38 32.73 14.23
C ALA A 6 11.49 31.28 13.69
N PRO A 7 10.43 30.75 13.04
CA PRO A 7 10.42 29.36 12.58
C PRO A 7 11.43 29.13 11.45
N LYS A 8 12.28 28.11 11.61
CA LYS A 8 13.22 27.67 10.54
C LYS A 8 12.45 27.00 9.40
N THR A 9 12.68 27.46 8.17
CA THR A 9 12.16 26.84 6.94
C THR A 9 12.74 25.44 6.77
N ARG A 10 11.88 24.43 6.62
CA ARG A 10 12.31 23.03 6.44
C ARG A 10 12.82 22.83 5.01
N ARG A 11 14.01 22.23 4.87
CA ARG A 11 14.53 21.79 3.57
C ARG A 11 13.57 20.76 2.95
N LYS A 12 13.25 20.96 1.67
CA LYS A 12 12.51 19.99 0.86
C LYS A 12 13.52 19.18 0.04
N TYR A 13 13.21 17.91 -0.13
CA TYR A 13 14.00 16.98 -0.95
C TYR A 13 13.05 16.35 -1.96
N ASP A 14 13.54 16.20 -3.19
CA ASP A 14 12.80 15.63 -4.30
C ASP A 14 12.55 14.13 -4.09
N ALA A 15 11.59 13.59 -4.83
CA ALA A 15 11.22 12.18 -4.72
C ALA A 15 12.39 11.27 -5.09
N ASP A 16 13.08 11.56 -6.20
CA ASP A 16 14.19 10.76 -6.71
C ASP A 16 15.31 10.63 -5.67
N PHE A 17 15.69 11.76 -5.06
CA PHE A 17 16.70 11.78 -4.00
C PHE A 17 16.32 10.87 -2.82
N LYS A 18 15.05 10.91 -2.37
CA LYS A 18 14.59 10.02 -1.29
C LYS A 18 14.65 8.56 -1.69
N THR A 19 14.32 8.23 -2.95
CA THR A 19 14.38 6.84 -3.43
C THR A 19 15.82 6.34 -3.47
N GLU A 20 16.77 7.16 -3.89
CA GLU A 20 18.19 6.81 -3.92
C GLU A 20 18.75 6.57 -2.50
N VAL A 21 18.43 7.46 -1.56
CA VAL A 21 18.78 7.27 -0.13
C VAL A 21 18.23 5.95 0.39
N LEU A 22 16.97 5.62 0.09
CA LEU A 22 16.38 4.36 0.54
C LEU A 22 17.01 3.13 -0.12
N LYS A 23 17.42 3.22 -1.40
CA LYS A 23 18.17 2.15 -2.08
C LYS A 23 19.52 1.90 -1.42
N MET A 24 20.24 2.94 -1.00
CA MET A 24 21.50 2.80 -0.27
C MET A 24 21.31 2.09 1.08
N LEU A 25 20.20 2.35 1.77
CA LEU A 25 19.85 1.64 3.00
C LEU A 25 19.50 0.17 2.71
N ASP A 26 18.75 -0.10 1.64
CA ASP A 26 18.37 -1.46 1.23
C ASP A 26 19.60 -2.27 0.76
N SER A 27 20.65 -1.62 0.24
CA SER A 27 21.94 -2.26 -0.09
C SER A 27 22.84 -2.52 1.13
N GLY A 28 22.36 -2.21 2.34
CA GLY A 28 23.05 -2.52 3.60
C GLY A 28 23.91 -1.39 4.19
N GLN A 29 23.90 -0.19 3.60
CA GLN A 29 24.59 0.95 4.21
C GLN A 29 23.84 1.45 5.44
N THR A 30 24.59 1.90 6.46
CA THR A 30 23.98 2.43 7.68
C THR A 30 23.43 3.83 7.45
N ALA A 31 22.33 4.17 8.15
CA ALA A 31 21.73 5.51 8.05
C ALA A 31 22.73 6.61 8.45
N ALA A 32 23.58 6.35 9.45
CA ALA A 32 24.63 7.27 9.87
C ALA A 32 25.67 7.53 8.77
N TYR A 33 26.09 6.50 8.03
CA TYR A 33 27.01 6.67 6.90
C TYR A 33 26.39 7.51 5.79
N VAL A 34 25.16 7.17 5.39
CA VAL A 34 24.43 7.87 4.32
C VAL A 34 24.13 9.33 4.71
N ALA A 35 23.78 9.57 5.98
CA ALA A 35 23.58 10.90 6.54
C ALA A 35 24.83 11.78 6.40
N ASN A 36 25.99 11.25 6.78
CA ASN A 36 27.26 11.96 6.67
C ASN A 36 27.69 12.18 5.22
N ALA A 37 27.53 11.16 4.36
CA ALA A 37 27.93 11.24 2.95
C ALA A 37 27.09 12.27 2.16
N LEU A 38 25.80 12.37 2.46
CA LEU A 38 24.86 13.23 1.71
C LEU A 38 24.52 14.54 2.43
N GLY A 39 25.05 14.77 3.63
CA GLY A 39 24.78 15.97 4.43
C GLY A 39 23.31 16.09 4.88
N VAL A 40 22.65 14.95 5.13
CA VAL A 40 21.25 14.86 5.55
C VAL A 40 21.18 14.36 6.99
N SER A 41 20.17 14.77 7.76
CA SER A 41 20.03 14.26 9.12
C SER A 41 19.58 12.80 9.14
N GLU A 42 20.21 11.99 10.00
CA GLU A 42 19.88 10.57 10.15
C GLU A 42 18.40 10.35 10.52
N ASN A 43 17.86 11.20 11.40
CA ASN A 43 16.44 11.19 11.78
C ASN A 43 15.51 11.37 10.56
N LEU A 44 15.93 12.13 9.55
CA LEU A 44 15.13 12.32 8.34
C LEU A 44 15.14 11.06 7.46
N ILE A 45 16.28 10.39 7.39
CA ILE A 45 16.44 9.10 6.69
C ILE A 45 15.53 8.04 7.32
N TYR A 46 15.52 7.91 8.65
CA TYR A 46 14.62 6.98 9.34
C TYR A 46 13.14 7.29 9.09
N ARG A 47 12.77 8.57 9.01
CA ARG A 47 11.40 8.97 8.65
C ARG A 47 11.02 8.58 7.23
N TRP A 48 11.94 8.73 6.26
CA TRP A 48 11.68 8.26 4.90
C TRP A 48 11.53 6.75 4.84
N LYS A 49 12.35 6.02 5.60
CA LYS A 49 12.25 4.56 5.70
C LYS A 49 10.91 4.11 6.26
N SER A 50 10.44 4.72 7.34
CA SER A 50 9.15 4.35 7.96
C SER A 50 7.97 4.65 7.03
N VAL A 51 7.95 5.82 6.39
CA VAL A 51 6.89 6.17 5.41
C VAL A 51 6.89 5.20 4.24
N ASN A 52 8.05 4.83 3.71
CA ASN A 52 8.16 3.87 2.62
C ASN A 52 7.66 2.47 3.01
N GLN A 53 7.98 2.01 4.24
CA GLN A 53 7.49 0.73 4.75
C GLN A 53 5.97 0.71 4.92
N VAL A 54 5.38 1.80 5.42
CA VAL A 54 3.91 1.93 5.50
C VAL A 54 3.30 1.93 4.11
N GLY A 55 3.87 2.68 3.16
CA GLY A 55 3.44 2.67 1.76
C GLY A 55 3.46 1.28 1.15
N LYS A 56 4.56 0.53 1.31
CA LYS A 56 4.68 -0.87 0.85
C LYS A 56 3.60 -1.78 1.46
N LYS A 57 3.32 -1.65 2.76
CA LYS A 57 2.26 -2.41 3.44
C LYS A 57 0.86 -2.10 2.91
N VAL A 58 0.56 -0.82 2.65
CA VAL A 58 -0.74 -0.40 2.10
C VAL A 58 -0.94 -0.96 0.69
N VAL A 59 0.09 -0.87 -0.16
CA VAL A 59 0.03 -1.42 -1.54
C VAL A 59 -0.15 -2.94 -1.52
N ALA A 60 0.57 -3.64 -0.64
CA ALA A 60 0.42 -5.08 -0.48
C ALA A 60 -1.01 -5.46 -0.05
N GLY A 61 -1.55 -4.78 0.98
CA GLY A 61 -2.93 -5.01 1.44
C GLY A 61 -3.98 -4.69 0.38
N GLN A 62 -3.76 -3.66 -0.45
CA GLN A 62 -4.64 -3.38 -1.59
C GLN A 62 -4.62 -4.51 -2.62
N SER A 63 -3.45 -5.07 -2.94
CA SER A 63 -3.35 -6.18 -3.89
C SER A 63 -4.08 -7.45 -3.40
N GLU A 64 -3.98 -7.73 -2.10
CA GLU A 64 -4.67 -8.85 -1.45
C GLU A 64 -6.19 -8.66 -1.48
N LEU A 65 -6.68 -7.48 -1.08
CA LEU A 65 -8.10 -7.13 -1.16
C LEU A 65 -8.65 -7.19 -2.58
N THR A 66 -7.88 -6.78 -3.60
CA THR A 66 -8.34 -6.89 -4.99
C THR A 66 -8.49 -8.32 -5.45
N THR A 67 -7.59 -9.21 -5.00
CA THR A 67 -7.64 -10.63 -5.34
C THR A 67 -8.83 -11.31 -4.67
N GLU A 68 -9.04 -11.04 -3.38
CA GLU A 68 -10.20 -11.55 -2.63
C GLU A 68 -11.52 -11.05 -3.24
N ASN A 69 -11.60 -9.77 -3.63
CA ASN A 69 -12.80 -9.21 -4.25
C ASN A 69 -13.14 -9.90 -5.58
N GLN A 70 -12.12 -10.24 -6.38
CA GLN A 70 -12.32 -10.99 -7.64
C GLN A 70 -12.85 -12.40 -7.36
N GLN A 71 -12.27 -13.11 -6.40
CA GLN A 71 -12.73 -14.46 -6.02
C GLN A 71 -14.18 -14.45 -5.51
N LEU A 72 -14.54 -13.47 -4.67
CA LEU A 72 -15.91 -13.32 -4.17
C LEU A 72 -16.90 -13.04 -5.30
N LYS A 73 -16.55 -12.17 -6.26
CA LYS A 73 -17.40 -11.88 -7.42
C LYS A 73 -17.64 -13.12 -8.29
N GLU A 74 -16.59 -13.91 -8.53
CA GLU A 74 -16.71 -15.16 -9.27
C GLU A 74 -17.61 -16.16 -8.53
N ARG A 75 -17.46 -16.27 -7.20
CA ARG A 75 -18.32 -17.16 -6.41
C ARG A 75 -19.79 -16.74 -6.43
N VAL A 76 -20.06 -15.44 -6.33
CA VAL A 76 -21.42 -14.90 -6.45
C VAL A 76 -22.03 -15.25 -7.81
N ARG A 77 -21.28 -15.04 -8.90
CA ARG A 77 -21.72 -15.37 -10.25
C ARG A 77 -22.06 -16.86 -10.42
N GLN A 78 -21.24 -17.74 -9.85
CA GLN A 78 -21.49 -19.18 -9.86
C GLN A 78 -22.79 -19.52 -9.13
N LEU A 79 -22.97 -18.99 -7.92
CA LEU A 79 -24.17 -19.22 -7.11
C LEU A 79 -25.44 -18.69 -7.79
N GLU A 80 -25.37 -17.51 -8.41
CA GLU A 80 -26.48 -16.96 -9.20
C GLU A 80 -26.84 -17.88 -10.36
N THR A 81 -25.84 -18.40 -11.07
CA THR A 81 -26.05 -19.32 -12.19
C THR A 81 -26.67 -20.64 -11.72
N GLU A 82 -26.14 -21.25 -10.66
CA GLU A 82 -26.69 -22.46 -10.03
C GLU A 82 -28.15 -22.24 -9.63
N ARG A 83 -28.44 -21.11 -9.00
CA ARG A 83 -29.79 -20.75 -8.56
C ARG A 83 -30.75 -20.60 -9.75
N GLU A 84 -30.32 -19.97 -10.85
CA GLU A 84 -31.15 -19.84 -12.05
C GLU A 84 -31.40 -21.18 -12.73
N ILE A 85 -30.42 -22.09 -12.75
CA ILE A 85 -30.60 -23.46 -13.24
C ILE A 85 -31.64 -24.20 -12.39
N LEU A 86 -31.52 -24.14 -11.07
CA LEU A 86 -32.45 -24.80 -10.14
C LEU A 86 -33.88 -24.26 -10.29
N LYS A 87 -34.02 -22.94 -10.46
CA LYS A 87 -35.33 -22.33 -10.74
C LYS A 87 -35.95 -22.83 -12.04
N LYS A 88 -35.16 -22.89 -13.12
CA LYS A 88 -35.63 -23.40 -14.42
C LYS A 88 -36.09 -24.84 -14.30
N ALA A 89 -35.30 -25.68 -13.62
CA ALA A 89 -35.67 -27.08 -13.35
C ALA A 89 -37.00 -27.17 -12.58
N LEU A 90 -37.15 -26.43 -11.48
CA LEU A 90 -38.38 -26.41 -10.69
C LEU A 90 -39.60 -25.95 -11.51
N SER A 91 -39.44 -24.96 -12.38
CA SER A 91 -40.52 -24.49 -13.27
C SER A 91 -40.93 -25.56 -14.30
N ILE A 92 -40.02 -26.42 -14.73
CA ILE A 92 -40.34 -27.52 -15.65
C ILE A 92 -41.10 -28.60 -14.89
N PHE A 93 -40.61 -29.02 -13.72
CA PHE A 93 -41.26 -30.04 -12.90
C PHE A 93 -42.67 -29.66 -12.44
N SER A 94 -42.90 -28.39 -12.10
CA SER A 94 -44.21 -27.90 -11.65
C SER A 94 -45.26 -27.75 -12.76
N ARG A 95 -44.88 -27.82 -14.04
CA ARG A 95 -45.81 -27.76 -15.20
C ARG A 95 -46.15 -29.12 -15.78
N ALA A 96 -45.43 -30.18 -15.39
CA ALA A 96 -45.57 -31.53 -15.91
C ALA A 96 -46.62 -32.38 -15.15
N THR A 97 -47.39 -31.76 -14.26
CA THR A 97 -48.55 -32.32 -13.54
C THR A 97 -49.78 -31.50 -13.86
#